data_AF-A0A971Y9K5-F1
#
_entry.id   AF-A0A971Y9K5-F1
#
_cell.length_a   1.000
_cell.length_b   1.000
_cell.length_c   1.000
_cell.angle_alpha   90.00
_cell.angle_beta   90.00
_cell.angle_gamma   90.00
#
_symmetry.space_group_name_H-M   'P 1'
#
loop_
_entity.id
_entity.type
_entity.pdbx_description
1 polymer ?
#
loop_
_entity_poly.entity_id
_entity_poly.type
_entity_poly.pdbx_seq_one_letter_code
_entity_poly.pdbx_strand_id
1 'polypeptide(L)'
;MSKYETPEYEVIMKDNEYEIRKYTDFFIVEYENEMDPEINKGFGSLFNYISSDNKEKEKISMTTPVIQEVTSANKKMAFVVPGKFGQQIPEPNNPNLKIKKFDEGLFAVIQYSGFSNKSKELQREKKLESWISDKGYQRKSNYMLAFYNAPFTLPMLRRNEIWVRVIKI
;
A
#
# COMPACT_ATOMS: atom_id res chain seq x y z
N MET A 1 -12.55 -10.34 -9.60
CA MET A 1 -12.23 -10.28 -8.15
C MET A 1 -10.74 -10.59 -8.00
N SER A 2 -10.01 -9.87 -7.14
CA SER A 2 -8.59 -10.18 -6.89
C SER A 2 -8.48 -11.59 -6.34
N LYS A 3 -7.56 -12.41 -6.87
CA LYS A 3 -7.27 -13.77 -6.35
C LYS A 3 -6.44 -13.72 -5.06
N TYR A 4 -5.97 -12.54 -4.67
CA TYR A 4 -5.08 -12.33 -3.55
C TYR A 4 -5.82 -11.73 -2.36
N GLU A 5 -5.40 -12.14 -1.16
CA GLU A 5 -5.84 -11.56 0.10
C GLU A 5 -5.54 -10.06 0.15
N THR A 6 -6.40 -9.30 0.83
CA THR A 6 -6.25 -7.86 1.05
C THR A 6 -6.44 -7.52 2.53
N PRO A 7 -5.81 -6.44 3.05
CA PRO A 7 -6.08 -5.99 4.41
C PRO A 7 -7.58 -5.79 4.65
N GLU A 8 -8.05 -6.18 5.83
CA GLU A 8 -9.44 -6.01 6.22
C GLU A 8 -9.76 -4.54 6.46
N TYR A 9 -10.93 -4.11 5.98
CA TYR A 9 -11.45 -2.78 6.23
C TYR A 9 -12.97 -2.74 6.15
N GLU A 10 -13.54 -1.75 6.84
CA GLU A 10 -14.94 -1.37 6.73
C GLU A 10 -15.06 -0.07 5.92
N VAL A 11 -16.01 0.01 4.99
CA VAL A 11 -16.30 1.26 4.25
C VAL A 11 -17.28 2.10 5.08
N ILE A 12 -16.79 3.22 5.61
CA ILE A 12 -17.56 4.15 6.42
C ILE A 12 -18.34 5.15 5.55
N MET A 13 -17.76 5.54 4.41
CA MET A 13 -18.36 6.44 3.44
C MET A 13 -17.89 6.08 2.05
N LYS A 14 -18.77 6.20 1.05
CA LYS A 14 -18.44 5.97 -0.35
C LYS A 14 -19.13 7.00 -1.24
N ASP A 15 -18.34 7.68 -2.06
CA ASP A 15 -18.79 8.63 -3.07
C ASP A 15 -18.07 8.33 -4.39
N ASN A 16 -18.72 7.62 -5.33
CA ASN A 16 -18.12 7.28 -6.63
C ASN A 16 -16.75 6.56 -6.51
N GLU A 17 -15.66 7.27 -6.90
CA GLU A 17 -14.27 6.79 -6.85
C GLU A 17 -13.60 7.01 -5.48
N TYR A 18 -14.29 7.63 -4.52
CA TYR A 18 -13.79 7.95 -3.20
C TYR A 18 -14.40 7.08 -2.11
N GLU A 19 -13.60 6.71 -1.11
CA GLU A 19 -14.05 5.98 0.07
C GLU A 19 -13.34 6.50 1.34
N ILE A 20 -14.06 6.54 2.47
CA ILE A 20 -13.46 6.53 3.80
C ILE A 20 -13.52 5.09 4.30
N ARG A 21 -12.37 4.49 4.55
CA ARG A 21 -12.22 3.13 5.04
C ARG A 21 -11.68 3.14 6.46
N LYS A 22 -12.21 2.28 7.32
CA LYS A 22 -11.62 1.95 8.62
C LYS A 22 -10.85 0.64 8.48
N TYR A 23 -9.52 0.74 8.48
CA TYR A 23 -8.64 -0.43 8.48
C TYR A 23 -8.44 -0.92 9.91
N THR A 24 -8.44 -2.24 10.10
CA THR A 24 -7.82 -2.87 11.28
C THR A 24 -6.31 -2.81 11.15
N ASP A 25 -5.58 -3.10 12.23
CA ASP A 25 -4.14 -3.19 12.14
C ASP A 25 -3.71 -4.44 11.36
N PHE A 26 -2.67 -4.29 10.55
CA PHE A 26 -2.06 -5.39 9.82
C PHE A 26 -0.56 -5.20 9.75
N PHE A 27 0.16 -6.21 9.28
CA PHE A 27 1.60 -6.11 9.10
C PHE A 27 1.96 -5.91 7.63
N ILE A 28 3.03 -5.18 7.41
CA ILE A 28 3.67 -5.03 6.11
C ILE A 28 5.14 -5.41 6.22
N VAL A 29 5.73 -5.82 5.10
CA VAL A 29 7.18 -5.87 4.95
C VAL A 29 7.58 -4.74 4.01
N GLU A 30 8.34 -3.79 4.55
CA GLU A 30 8.77 -2.57 3.86
C GLU A 30 10.22 -2.74 3.37
N TYR A 31 10.44 -2.41 2.10
CA TYR A 31 11.74 -2.17 1.50
C TYR A 31 12.07 -0.68 1.50
N GLU A 32 13.24 -0.36 2.01
CA GLU A 32 13.86 0.97 1.96
C GLU A 32 15.38 0.81 1.88
N ASN A 33 16.01 1.52 0.95
CA ASN A 33 17.45 1.47 0.77
C ASN A 33 17.97 2.80 0.22
N GLU A 34 18.86 3.46 0.97
CA GLU A 34 19.46 4.74 0.58
C GLU A 34 20.29 4.64 -0.71
N MET A 35 20.86 3.46 -1.00
CA MET A 35 21.61 3.20 -2.24
C MET A 35 20.70 2.82 -3.42
N ASP A 36 19.39 2.67 -3.20
CA ASP A 36 18.38 2.45 -4.24
C ASP A 36 17.17 3.37 -3.99
N PRO A 37 17.36 4.71 -4.10
CA PRO A 37 16.33 5.69 -3.76
C PRO A 37 15.09 5.62 -4.68
N GLU A 38 15.26 5.02 -5.86
CA GLU A 38 14.18 4.78 -6.82
C GLU A 38 13.50 3.41 -6.63
N ILE A 39 13.86 2.67 -5.58
CA ILE A 39 13.29 1.36 -5.20
C ILE A 39 13.22 0.34 -6.34
N ASN A 40 14.17 0.39 -7.28
CA ASN A 40 14.19 -0.47 -8.46
C ASN A 40 14.31 -1.95 -8.08
N LYS A 41 15.02 -2.24 -6.99
CA LYS A 41 15.19 -3.58 -6.41
C LYS A 41 14.11 -3.91 -5.38
N GLY A 42 13.23 -2.98 -5.04
CA GLY A 42 12.25 -3.13 -3.96
C GLY A 42 11.28 -4.29 -4.20
N PHE A 43 10.63 -4.32 -5.37
CA PHE A 43 9.71 -5.40 -5.71
C PHE A 43 10.41 -6.77 -5.72
N GLY A 44 11.58 -6.86 -6.36
CA GLY A 44 12.34 -8.10 -6.43
C GLY A 44 12.79 -8.60 -5.04
N SER A 45 13.21 -7.68 -4.16
CA SER A 45 13.62 -8.01 -2.79
C SER A 45 12.45 -8.54 -1.98
N LEU A 46 11.30 -7.87 -2.04
CA LEU A 46 10.06 -8.32 -1.37
C LEU A 46 9.56 -9.64 -1.96
N PHE A 47 9.65 -9.82 -3.27
CA PHE A 47 9.26 -11.04 -3.95
C PHE A 47 10.14 -12.23 -3.54
N ASN A 48 11.46 -12.04 -3.45
CA ASN A 48 12.37 -13.08 -2.97
C ASN A 48 12.06 -13.47 -1.52
N TYR A 49 11.81 -12.48 -0.66
CA TYR A 49 11.43 -12.71 0.73
C TYR A 49 10.20 -13.63 0.85
N ILE A 50 9.12 -13.34 0.12
CA ILE A 50 7.91 -14.20 0.16
C ILE A 50 8.12 -15.54 -0.56
N SER A 51 9.11 -15.65 -1.45
CA SER A 51 9.38 -16.86 -2.22
C SER A 51 10.19 -17.92 -1.46
N SER A 52 10.94 -17.51 -0.42
CA SER A 52 11.59 -18.31 0.63
C SER A 52 12.85 -17.64 1.21
N ASP A 53 13.18 -16.40 0.82
CA ASP A 53 14.36 -15.68 1.34
C ASP A 53 14.08 -14.98 2.68
N ASN A 54 13.70 -15.80 3.65
CA ASN A 54 13.51 -15.45 5.06
C ASN A 54 14.21 -16.50 5.93
N LYS A 55 14.38 -16.22 7.22
CA LYS A 55 15.14 -17.09 8.14
C LYS A 55 14.54 -18.50 8.24
N GLU A 56 13.24 -18.60 8.10
CA GLU A 56 12.43 -19.82 8.21
C GLU A 56 12.35 -20.60 6.89
N LYS A 57 12.86 -20.04 5.78
CA LYS A 57 12.71 -20.57 4.41
C LYS A 57 11.26 -20.85 4.03
N GLU A 58 10.32 -20.13 4.65
CA GLU A 58 8.90 -20.32 4.45
C GLU A 58 8.41 -19.59 3.20
N LYS A 59 7.46 -20.20 2.48
CA LYS A 59 6.75 -19.52 1.40
C LYS A 59 5.57 -18.74 1.95
N ILE A 60 5.54 -17.44 1.67
CA ILE A 60 4.49 -16.52 2.07
C ILE A 60 3.60 -16.26 0.86
N SER A 61 2.29 -16.41 1.03
CA SER A 61 1.33 -16.13 -0.04
C SER A 61 1.38 -14.64 -0.43
N MET A 62 1.34 -14.36 -1.73
CA MET A 62 1.21 -13.00 -2.24
C MET A 62 -0.13 -12.38 -1.81
N THR A 63 -0.11 -11.09 -1.49
CA THR A 63 -1.27 -10.28 -1.11
C THR A 63 -1.39 -9.07 -2.04
N THR A 64 -2.49 -8.34 -1.91
CA THR A 64 -2.69 -7.04 -2.55
C THR A 64 -3.22 -6.04 -1.53
N PRO A 65 -2.96 -4.73 -1.67
CA PRO A 65 -2.11 -4.11 -2.69
C PRO A 65 -0.61 -4.20 -2.37
N VAL A 66 0.22 -3.93 -3.38
CA VAL A 66 1.58 -3.45 -3.15
C VAL A 66 1.49 -1.96 -2.85
N ILE A 67 2.04 -1.54 -1.71
CA ILE A 67 1.99 -0.16 -1.24
C ILE A 67 3.31 0.52 -1.60
N GLN A 68 3.25 1.76 -2.08
CA GLN A 68 4.42 2.63 -2.21
C GLN A 68 4.16 3.94 -1.50
N GLU A 69 5.15 4.42 -0.75
CA GLU A 69 5.16 5.76 -0.18
C GLU A 69 6.31 6.55 -0.80
N VAL A 70 6.00 7.74 -1.32
CA VAL A 70 6.97 8.64 -1.92
C VAL A 70 6.99 9.92 -1.10
N THR A 71 8.11 10.17 -0.43
CA THR A 71 8.34 11.44 0.27
C THR A 71 9.35 12.29 -0.50
N SER A 72 9.65 13.50 -0.01
CA SER A 72 10.72 14.33 -0.56
C SER A 72 12.12 13.74 -0.35
N ALA A 73 12.29 12.84 0.62
CA ALA A 73 13.59 12.30 1.01
C ALA A 73 13.84 10.88 0.51
N ASN A 74 12.80 10.04 0.46
CA ASN A 74 12.93 8.61 0.21
C ASN A 74 11.67 8.03 -0.45
N LYS A 75 11.86 6.88 -1.10
CA LYS A 75 10.78 6.01 -1.57
C LYS A 75 10.81 4.69 -0.83
N LYS A 76 9.62 4.18 -0.54
CA LYS A 76 9.42 2.91 0.16
C LYS A 76 8.45 2.06 -0.64
N MET A 77 8.66 0.75 -0.61
CA MET A 77 7.71 -0.23 -1.16
C MET A 77 7.37 -1.22 -0.08
N ALA A 78 6.11 -1.65 0.01
CA ALA A 78 5.72 -2.64 0.98
C ALA A 78 4.73 -3.67 0.45
N PHE A 79 4.88 -4.91 0.91
CA PHE A 79 3.89 -5.97 0.72
C PHE A 79 3.08 -6.15 2.01
N VAL A 80 1.80 -6.41 1.87
CA VAL A 80 0.93 -6.77 3.00
C VAL A 80 1.24 -8.20 3.43
N VAL A 81 1.37 -8.43 4.73
CA VAL A 81 1.54 -9.77 5.27
C VAL A 81 0.18 -10.45 5.37
N PRO A 82 0.02 -11.71 4.89
CA PRO A 82 -1.21 -12.48 5.07
C PRO A 82 -1.61 -12.60 6.54
N GLY A 83 -2.90 -12.44 6.86
CA GLY A 83 -3.43 -12.46 8.22
C GLY A 83 -3.13 -13.77 8.97
N LYS A 84 -2.95 -14.89 8.25
CA LYS A 84 -2.60 -16.19 8.85
C LYS A 84 -1.31 -16.18 9.69
N PHE A 85 -0.39 -15.24 9.46
CA PHE A 85 0.87 -15.16 10.21
C PHE A 85 0.70 -14.48 11.57
N GLY A 86 -0.33 -13.63 11.74
CA GLY A 86 -0.48 -12.83 12.96
C GLY A 86 0.83 -12.11 13.31
N GLN A 87 1.41 -12.42 14.47
CA GLN A 87 2.69 -11.86 14.94
C GLN A 87 3.91 -12.75 14.61
N GLN A 88 3.70 -13.97 14.10
CA GLN A 88 4.75 -14.93 13.77
C GLN A 88 5.17 -14.77 12.31
N ILE A 89 5.74 -13.62 11.98
CA ILE A 89 6.10 -13.26 10.61
C ILE A 89 7.55 -13.68 10.37
N PRO A 90 7.85 -14.48 9.32
CA PRO A 90 9.20 -14.90 9.00
C PRO A 90 10.17 -13.71 8.90
N GLU A 91 11.30 -13.76 9.60
CA GLU A 91 12.23 -12.64 9.62
C GLU A 91 12.97 -12.53 8.27
N PRO A 92 13.12 -11.32 7.70
CA PRO A 92 13.84 -11.17 6.44
C PRO A 92 15.34 -11.39 6.62
N ASN A 93 15.97 -12.06 5.64
CA ASN A 93 17.44 -12.14 5.56
C ASN A 93 18.06 -10.84 5.04
N ASN A 94 17.31 -10.10 4.22
CA ASN A 94 17.77 -8.86 3.61
C ASN A 94 17.66 -7.70 4.62
N PRO A 95 18.78 -7.02 4.97
CA PRO A 95 18.78 -5.93 5.96
C PRO A 95 18.00 -4.68 5.51
N ASN A 96 17.68 -4.57 4.21
CA ASN A 96 16.86 -3.48 3.67
C ASN A 96 15.35 -3.75 3.77
N LEU A 97 14.96 -4.91 4.31
CA LEU A 97 13.57 -5.27 4.57
C LEU A 97 13.28 -5.17 6.06
N LYS A 98 12.16 -4.53 6.40
CA LYS A 98 11.69 -4.38 7.78
C LYS A 98 10.22 -4.75 7.89
N ILE A 99 9.91 -5.62 8.84
CA ILE A 99 8.51 -5.89 9.22
C ILE A 99 8.02 -4.68 10.02
N LYS A 100 6.88 -4.13 9.63
CA LYS A 100 6.25 -3.01 10.32
C LYS A 100 4.77 -3.28 10.55
N LYS A 101 4.27 -2.74 11.66
CA LYS A 101 2.85 -2.67 11.92
C LYS A 101 2.27 -1.47 11.17
N PHE A 102 1.19 -1.71 10.44
CA PHE A 102 0.34 -0.69 9.84
C PHE A 102 -0.85 -0.50 10.77
N ASP A 103 -0.86 0.59 11.53
CA ASP A 103 -1.82 0.78 12.61
C ASP A 103 -3.25 0.99 12.09
N GLU A 104 -4.21 0.46 12.84
CA GLU A 104 -5.64 0.68 12.60
C GLU A 104 -5.96 2.17 12.47
N GLY A 105 -6.97 2.52 11.69
CA GLY A 105 -7.38 3.91 11.55
C GLY A 105 -8.26 4.18 10.34
N LEU A 106 -8.63 5.45 10.20
CA LEU A 106 -9.38 5.92 9.05
C LEU A 106 -8.43 6.33 7.93
N PHE A 107 -8.73 5.86 6.73
CA PHE A 107 -8.02 6.19 5.51
C PHE A 107 -9.01 6.67 4.47
N ALA A 108 -8.73 7.82 3.89
CA ALA A 108 -9.41 8.26 2.69
C ALA A 108 -8.70 7.67 1.47
N VAL A 109 -9.49 7.22 0.51
CA VAL A 109 -9.03 6.51 -0.68
C VAL A 109 -9.67 7.09 -1.92
N ILE A 110 -8.89 7.30 -2.97
CA ILE A 110 -9.38 7.54 -4.34
C ILE A 110 -8.90 6.43 -5.28
N GLN A 111 -9.81 5.81 -6.00
CA GLN A 111 -9.52 4.78 -7.00
C GLN A 111 -9.37 5.39 -8.39
N TYR A 112 -8.44 4.87 -9.20
CA TYR A 112 -8.28 5.24 -10.61
C TYR A 112 -7.69 4.10 -11.44
N SER A 113 -7.80 4.21 -12.77
CA SER A 113 -7.35 3.20 -13.73
C SER A 113 -6.23 3.67 -14.66
N GLY A 114 -5.69 2.74 -15.44
CA GLY A 114 -4.57 2.95 -16.34
C GLY A 114 -3.20 2.86 -15.66
N PHE A 115 -2.17 3.27 -16.39
CA PHE A 115 -0.83 3.42 -15.83
C PHE A 115 -0.77 4.59 -14.85
N SER A 116 -0.10 4.39 -13.73
CA SER A 116 0.24 5.48 -12.81
C SER A 116 1.47 6.24 -13.32
N ASN A 117 1.49 7.53 -13.09
CA ASN A 117 2.63 8.40 -13.31
C ASN A 117 2.49 9.64 -12.41
N LYS A 118 3.58 10.36 -12.21
CA LYS A 118 3.65 11.51 -11.29
C LYS A 118 2.57 12.57 -11.53
N SER A 119 2.23 12.86 -12.80
CA SER A 119 1.21 13.87 -13.12
C SER A 119 -0.19 13.39 -12.72
N LYS A 120 -0.51 12.13 -13.02
CA LYS A 120 -1.79 11.52 -12.63
C LYS A 120 -1.90 11.38 -11.11
N GLU A 121 -0.84 10.96 -10.45
CA GLU A 121 -0.78 10.82 -8.99
C GLU A 121 -1.09 12.16 -8.33
N LEU A 122 -0.36 13.22 -8.69
CA LEU A 122 -0.58 14.56 -8.14
C LEU A 122 -1.99 15.09 -8.41
N GLN A 123 -2.56 14.81 -9.58
CA GLN A 123 -3.95 15.18 -9.87
C GLN A 123 -4.94 14.47 -8.93
N ARG A 124 -4.72 13.19 -8.66
CA ARG A 124 -5.58 12.38 -7.79
C ARG A 124 -5.42 12.74 -6.32
N GLU A 125 -4.20 13.04 -5.87
CA GLU A 125 -3.93 13.58 -4.53
C GLU A 125 -4.68 14.89 -4.28
N LYS A 126 -4.60 15.85 -5.20
CA LYS A 126 -5.33 17.13 -5.08
C LYS A 126 -6.85 16.93 -4.99
N LYS A 127 -7.40 16.04 -5.82
CA LYS A 127 -8.83 15.70 -5.77
C LYS A 127 -9.21 15.07 -4.43
N LEU A 128 -8.38 14.15 -3.93
CA LEU A 128 -8.60 13.50 -2.65
C LEU A 128 -8.54 14.51 -1.51
N GLU A 129 -7.55 15.42 -1.50
CA GLU A 129 -7.44 16.50 -0.50
C GLU A 129 -8.68 17.39 -0.47
N SER A 130 -9.17 17.83 -1.64
CA SER A 130 -10.41 18.62 -1.72
C SER A 130 -11.59 17.84 -1.17
N TRP A 131 -11.74 16.58 -1.59
CA TRP A 131 -12.87 15.74 -1.16
C TRP A 131 -12.85 15.48 0.35
N ILE A 132 -11.70 15.15 0.97
CA ILE A 132 -11.64 14.93 2.42
C ILE A 132 -11.95 16.21 3.20
N SER A 133 -11.48 17.37 2.73
CA SER A 133 -11.78 18.66 3.35
C SER A 133 -13.27 18.97 3.31
N ASP A 134 -13.93 18.75 2.17
CA ASP A 134 -15.38 18.95 2.01
C ASP A 134 -16.21 18.03 2.92
N LYS A 135 -15.67 16.86 3.28
CA LYS A 135 -16.31 15.88 4.18
C LYS A 135 -15.97 16.06 5.65
N GLY A 136 -15.22 17.10 6.01
CA GLY A 136 -14.83 17.38 7.40
C GLY A 136 -13.75 16.43 7.93
N TYR A 137 -12.82 16.01 7.07
CA TYR A 137 -11.67 15.20 7.46
C TYR A 137 -10.37 15.96 7.26
N GLN A 138 -9.42 15.76 8.18
CA GLN A 138 -8.05 16.27 8.06
C GLN A 138 -7.07 15.14 7.74
N ARG A 139 -6.18 15.38 6.79
CA ARG A 139 -5.01 14.53 6.53
C ARG A 139 -4.08 14.41 7.75
N LYS A 140 -3.57 13.20 8.00
CA LYS A 140 -2.58 12.89 9.07
C LYS A 140 -1.34 12.11 8.60
N SER A 141 -1.23 11.75 7.33
CA SER A 141 -0.04 11.09 6.77
C SER A 141 0.34 11.67 5.41
N ASN A 142 1.46 11.21 4.86
CA ASN A 142 1.72 11.32 3.43
C ASN A 142 0.72 10.48 2.62
N TYR A 143 0.68 10.73 1.32
CA TYR A 143 -0.03 9.90 0.37
C TYR A 143 0.72 8.60 0.12
N MET A 144 -0.03 7.50 0.00
CA MET A 144 0.48 6.20 -0.37
C MET A 144 -0.22 5.73 -1.64
N LEU A 145 0.54 5.12 -2.55
CA LEU A 145 0.02 4.50 -3.75
C LEU A 145 -0.22 3.01 -3.47
N ALA A 146 -1.37 2.49 -3.88
CA ALA A 146 -1.74 1.10 -3.69
C ALA A 146 -2.04 0.45 -5.06
N PHE A 147 -1.23 -0.54 -5.43
CA PHE A 147 -1.30 -1.25 -6.70
C PHE A 147 -1.85 -2.66 -6.53
N TYR A 148 -2.93 -3.00 -7.23
CA TYR A 148 -3.63 -4.28 -7.04
C TYR A 148 -3.36 -5.32 -8.13
N ASN A 149 -2.74 -4.91 -9.23
CA ASN A 149 -2.71 -5.71 -10.44
C ASN A 149 -1.33 -6.28 -10.73
N ALA A 150 -1.32 -7.50 -11.24
CA ALA A 150 -0.12 -8.13 -11.78
C ALA A 150 0.38 -7.38 -13.03
N PRO A 151 1.68 -7.51 -13.38
CA PRO A 151 2.32 -6.78 -14.48
C PRO A 151 1.60 -6.86 -15.85
N PHE A 152 0.94 -7.99 -16.16
CA PHE A 152 0.28 -8.23 -17.45
C PHE A 152 -1.20 -7.81 -17.52
N THR A 153 -1.70 -7.08 -16.53
CA THR A 153 -3.10 -6.64 -16.53
C THR A 153 -3.33 -5.52 -17.54
N LEU A 154 -4.35 -5.66 -18.41
CA LEU A 154 -4.70 -4.64 -19.39
C LEU A 154 -4.89 -3.26 -18.72
N PRO A 155 -4.39 -2.15 -19.30
CA PRO A 155 -4.34 -0.86 -18.62
C PRO A 155 -5.70 -0.37 -18.10
N MET A 156 -6.77 -0.52 -18.89
CA MET A 156 -8.12 -0.11 -18.52
C MET A 156 -8.71 -0.91 -17.35
N LEU A 157 -8.20 -2.13 -17.12
CA LEU A 157 -8.64 -3.03 -16.05
C LEU A 157 -7.75 -2.91 -14.80
N ARG A 158 -6.74 -2.04 -14.82
CA ARG A 158 -5.91 -1.78 -13.64
C ARG A 158 -6.71 -0.96 -12.62
N ARG A 159 -6.65 -1.40 -11.37
CA ARG A 159 -7.07 -0.72 -10.15
C ARG A 159 -5.81 -0.22 -9.44
N ASN A 160 -5.67 1.09 -9.39
CA ASN A 160 -4.72 1.75 -8.52
C ASN A 160 -5.52 2.63 -7.55
N GLU A 161 -4.95 2.87 -6.39
CA GLU A 161 -5.53 3.73 -5.39
C GLU A 161 -4.49 4.68 -4.82
N ILE A 162 -4.94 5.84 -4.35
CA ILE A 162 -4.16 6.70 -3.45
C ILE A 162 -4.84 6.67 -2.10
N TRP A 163 -4.08 6.37 -1.06
CA TRP A 163 -4.51 6.30 0.32
C TRP A 163 -3.90 7.45 1.11
N VAL A 164 -4.64 7.94 2.10
CA VAL A 164 -4.11 8.88 3.08
C VAL A 164 -4.81 8.69 4.42
N ARG A 165 -4.05 8.68 5.51
CA ARG A 165 -4.62 8.59 6.86
C ARG A 165 -5.35 9.89 7.17
N VAL A 166 -6.55 9.79 7.76
CA VAL A 166 -7.39 10.94 8.11
C VAL A 166 -7.92 10.86 9.53
N ILE A 167 -8.31 12.01 10.08
CA ILE A 167 -9.16 12.11 11.26
C ILE A 167 -10.38 12.96 10.94
N LYS A 168 -11.49 12.72 11.62
CA LYS A 168 -12.67 13.57 11.53
C LYS A 168 -12.46 14.83 12.37
N ILE A 169 -12.82 15.99 11.81
CA ILE A 169 -12.81 17.30 12.48
C ILE A 169 -14.19 17.57 13.08
#